data_AF-A0A949YCM3-F1
#
_entry.id   AF-A0A949YCM3-F1
#
_cell.length_a   1.000
_cell.length_b   1.000
_cell.length_c   1.000
_cell.angle_alpha   90.00
_cell.angle_beta   90.00
_cell.angle_gamma   90.00
#
_symmetry.space_group_name_H-M   'P 1'
#
loop_
_entity.id
_entity.type
_entity.pdbx_description
1 polymer ?
#
loop_
_entity_poly.entity_id
_entity_poly.type
_entity_poly.pdbx_seq_one_letter_code
_entity_poly.pdbx_strand_id
1 'polypeptide(L)' 'MINPHYEQGVPTMFLCGNDEAAKKVVSDVITQFGWEPFDCGTIISARALEPLCILWCLPGFRQNLWTHAFKVLTH' A
#
# COMPACT_ATOMS: atom_id res chain seq x y z
N MET A 1 2.97 -4.24 8.63
CA MET A 1 4.11 -5.19 8.66
C MET A 1 5.36 -4.42 8.30
N ILE A 2 6.47 -4.59 9.03
CA ILE A 2 7.76 -3.97 8.73
C ILE A 2 8.63 -5.04 8.07
N ASN A 3 9.24 -4.72 6.93
CA ASN A 3 10.06 -5.60 6.09
C ASN A 3 9.35 -6.94 5.77
N PRO A 4 8.20 -6.90 5.08
CA PRO A 4 7.48 -8.12 4.70
C PRO A 4 8.26 -8.94 3.66
N HIS A 5 8.12 -10.26 3.73
CA HIS A 5 8.70 -11.20 2.77
C HIS A 5 7.60 -12.05 2.14
N TYR A 6 7.46 -11.95 0.81
CA TYR A 6 6.53 -12.74 -0.01
C TYR A 6 7.26 -13.29 -1.24
N GLU A 7 6.89 -14.49 -1.69
CA GLU A 7 7.47 -15.11 -2.89
C GLU A 7 7.21 -14.27 -4.16
N GLN A 8 6.08 -13.56 -4.17
CA GLN A 8 5.66 -12.68 -5.28
C GLN A 8 6.40 -11.33 -5.29
N GLY A 9 7.31 -11.10 -4.33
CA GLY A 9 8.14 -9.90 -4.23
C GLY A 9 7.66 -8.88 -3.20
N VAL A 10 8.27 -7.69 -3.24
CA VAL A 10 8.01 -6.61 -2.29
C VAL A 10 6.59 -6.07 -2.50
N PRO A 11 5.72 -6.03 -1.48
CA PRO A 11 4.35 -5.56 -1.66
C PRO A 11 4.26 -4.04 -1.86
N THR A 12 3.16 -3.60 -2.45
CA THR A 12 2.92 -2.19 -2.81
C THR A 12 2.17 -1.47 -1.69
N MET A 13 2.66 -0.30 -1.31
CA MET A 13 1.97 0.64 -0.43
C MET A 13 1.50 1.85 -1.25
N PHE A 14 0.20 2.04 -1.29
CA PHE A 14 -0.42 3.16 -2.02
C PHE A 14 -0.39 4.42 -1.17
N LEU A 15 -0.05 5.56 -1.78
CA LEU A 15 -0.13 6.88 -1.15
C LEU A 15 -0.76 7.91 -2.09
N CYS A 16 -1.29 8.98 -1.53
CA CYS A 16 -1.76 10.14 -2.29
C CYS A 16 -1.65 11.41 -1.43
N GLY A 17 -1.66 12.58 -2.07
CA GLY A 17 -1.54 13.85 -1.35
C GLY A 17 -1.35 15.04 -2.30
N ASN A 18 -1.68 16.24 -1.83
CA ASN A 18 -1.55 17.47 -2.62
C ASN A 18 -0.16 18.12 -2.53
N ASP A 19 0.66 17.69 -1.57
CA ASP A 19 2.00 18.23 -1.33
C ASP A 19 3.06 17.19 -1.74
N GLU A 20 3.84 17.54 -2.78
CA GLU A 20 4.87 16.66 -3.34
C GLU A 20 6.02 16.40 -2.36
N ALA A 21 6.40 17.38 -1.54
CA ALA A 21 7.46 17.21 -0.56
C ALA A 21 7.03 16.26 0.56
N ALA A 22 5.78 16.39 1.03
CA ALA A 22 5.20 15.48 2.00
C ALA A 22 5.08 14.06 1.45
N LYS A 23 4.59 13.88 0.21
CA LYS A 23 4.54 12.57 -0.46
C LYS A 23 5.93 11.95 -0.57
N LYS A 24 6.96 12.73 -0.91
CA LYS A 24 8.34 12.24 -0.94
C LYS A 24 8.79 11.71 0.42
N VAL A 25 8.57 12.46 1.50
CA VAL A 25 8.92 12.01 2.87
C VAL A 25 8.22 10.70 3.21
N VAL A 26 6.93 10.58 2.88
CA VAL A 26 6.15 9.35 3.14
C VAL A 26 6.65 8.19 2.29
N SER A 27 6.97 8.40 1.01
CA SER A 27 7.55 7.38 0.13
C SER A 27 8.90 6.87 0.65
N ASP A 28 9.73 7.76 1.20
CA ASP A 28 11.01 7.39 1.79
C ASP A 28 10.79 6.51 3.04
N VAL A 29 9.79 6.83 3.88
CA VAL A 29 9.39 6.00 5.05
C VAL A 29 8.85 4.63 4.61
N ILE A 30 7.99 4.59 3.58
CA ILE A 30 7.45 3.35 3.02
C ILE A 30 8.60 2.44 2.54
N THR A 31 9.58 3.02 1.86
CA THR A 31 10.76 2.30 1.38
C THR A 31 11.59 1.76 2.55
N GLN A 32 11.79 2.55 3.60
CA GLN A 32 12.49 2.10 4.82
C GLN A 32 11.78 0.94 5.53
N PHE A 33 10.46 0.83 5.39
CA PHE A 33 9.68 -0.27 5.95
C PHE A 33 9.65 -1.51 5.04
N GLY A 34 10.40 -1.50 3.93
CA GLY A 34 10.50 -2.63 3.01
C GLY A 34 9.27 -2.80 2.14
N TRP A 35 8.61 -1.71 1.76
CA TRP A 35 7.48 -1.68 0.82
C TRP A 35 7.82 -0.82 -0.40
N GLU A 36 7.13 -1.07 -1.51
CA GLU A 36 7.22 -0.20 -2.70
C GLU A 36 6.16 0.90 -2.65
N PRO A 37 6.54 2.19 -2.63
CA PRO A 37 5.58 3.28 -2.69
C PRO A 37 4.95 3.37 -4.09
N PHE A 38 3.64 3.58 -4.14
CA PHE A 38 2.90 3.84 -5.37
C PHE A 38 2.04 5.10 -5.20
N ASP A 39 2.40 6.16 -5.92
CA ASP A 39 1.72 7.44 -5.85
C ASP A 39 0.47 7.46 -6.74
N CYS A 40 -0.70 7.61 -6.11
CA CYS A 40 -1.99 7.69 -6.77
C CYS A 40 -2.44 9.13 -7.07
N GLY A 41 -1.56 10.12 -6.94
CA GLY A 41 -1.82 11.51 -7.27
C GLY A 41 -2.33 12.33 -6.08
N THR A 42 -3.36 13.15 -6.32
CA THR A 42 -3.86 14.14 -5.36
C THR A 42 -4.69 13.49 -4.25
N ILE A 43 -5.02 14.27 -3.21
CA ILE A 43 -5.80 13.80 -2.06
C ILE A 43 -7.18 13.23 -2.44
N ILE A 44 -7.71 13.58 -3.62
CA ILE A 44 -8.99 13.06 -4.12
C ILE A 44 -8.94 11.53 -4.30
N SER A 45 -7.76 10.99 -4.63
CA SER A 45 -7.56 9.55 -4.77
C SER A 45 -7.76 8.79 -3.45
N ALA A 46 -7.74 9.45 -2.29
CA ALA A 46 -8.03 8.84 -0.99
C ALA A 46 -9.40 8.13 -0.98
N ARG A 47 -10.40 8.66 -1.70
CA ARG A 47 -11.71 8.02 -1.85
C ARG A 47 -11.62 6.60 -2.42
N ALA A 48 -10.65 6.34 -3.29
CA ALA A 48 -10.41 5.02 -3.87
C ALA A 48 -9.48 4.16 -3.00
N LEU A 49 -8.56 4.78 -2.25
CA LEU A 49 -7.60 4.07 -1.39
C LEU A 49 -8.21 3.60 -0.07
N GLU A 50 -9.09 4.39 0.57
CA GLU A 50 -9.71 4.04 1.86
C GLU A 50 -10.44 2.68 1.83
N PRO A 51 -11.21 2.33 0.77
CA PRO A 51 -11.82 1.01 0.64
C PRO A 51 -10.84 -0.16 0.50
N LEU A 52 -9.55 0.06 0.20
CA LEU A 52 -8.55 -1.02 0.13
C LEU A 52 -8.39 -1.72 1.47
N CYS A 53 -8.54 -1.01 2.59
CA CYS A 53 -8.54 -1.62 3.92
C CYS A 53 -9.69 -2.62 4.06
N ILE A 54 -10.89 -2.26 3.58
CA ILE A 54 -12.05 -3.14 3.59
C ILE A 54 -11.76 -4.39 2.74
N LEU A 55 -11.25 -4.20 1.52
CA LEU A 55 -10.87 -5.30 0.63
C LEU A 55 -9.83 -6.22 1.27
N TRP A 56 -8.84 -5.66 1.96
CA TRP A 56 -7.82 -6.41 2.70
C TRP A 56 -8.42 -7.21 3.87
N CYS A 57 -9.41 -6.67 4.59
CA CYS A 57 -10.07 -7.36 5.69
C CYS A 57 -10.99 -8.52 5.26
N LEU A 58 -11.52 -8.50 4.03
CA LEU A 58 -12.50 -9.51 3.58
C LEU A 58 -11.99 -10.97 3.67
N PRO A 59 -10.79 -11.33 3.17
CA PRO A 59 -10.23 -12.67 3.36
C PRO A 59 -9.97 -13.01 4.84
N GLY A 60 -9.57 -12.03 5.65
CA GLY A 60 -9.36 -12.19 7.09
C GLY A 60 -10.64 -12.62 7.79
N PHE A 61 -11.74 -11.91 7.57
CA PHE A 61 -13.03 -12.26 8.18
C PHE A 61 -13.64 -13.55 7.64
N ARG A 62 -13.51 -13.82 6.33
CA ARG A 62 -14.20 -14.96 5.69
C ARG A 62 -13.43 -16.27 5.82
N GLN A 63 -12.10 -16.22 5.86
CA GLN A 63 -11.22 -17.38 5.68
C GLN A 63 -10.07 -17.42 6.70
N ASN A 64 -10.03 -16.48 7.66
CA ASN A 64 -8.93 -16.32 8.61
C ASN A 64 -7.55 -16.09 7.95
N LEU A 65 -7.55 -15.51 6.74
CA LEU A 65 -6.34 -15.15 6.01
C LEU A 65 -5.99 -13.70 6.33
N TRP A 66 -5.14 -13.47 7.33
CA TRP A 66 -4.72 -12.15 7.79
C TRP A 66 -3.32 -11.74 7.30
N THR A 67 -2.60 -12.66 6.65
CA THR A 67 -1.20 -12.50 6.26
C THR A 67 -1.05 -12.39 4.75
N HIS A 68 -1.58 -11.31 4.18
CA HIS A 68 -1.53 -11.01 2.74
C HIS A 68 -1.28 -9.53 2.50
N ALA A 69 -0.90 -9.19 1.28
CA ALA A 69 -0.68 -7.82 0.84
C ALA A 69 -1.06 -7.67 -0.64
N PHE A 70 -1.24 -6.43 -1.08
CA PHE A 70 -1.45 -6.11 -2.49
C PHE A 70 -0.11 -5.87 -3.20
N LYS A 71 -0.07 -6.20 -4.49
CA LYS A 71 1.05 -5.92 -5.37
C LYS A 71 0.52 -5.34 -6.68
N VAL A 72 1.04 -4.19 -7.09
CA VAL A 72 0.82 -3.65 -8.43
C VAL A 72 1.89 -4.24 -9.34
N LEU A 73 1.48 -4.82 -10.47
CA LEU A 73 2.38 -5.33 -11.50
C LEU A 73 2.38 -4.34 -12.66
N THR A 74 3.54 -3.76 -12.95
CA THR A 74 3.76 -2.83 -14.06
C THR A 74 4.77 -3.43 -15.04
N HIS A 75 4.67 -3.05 -16.32
CA HIS A 75 5.60 -3.44 -17.37
C HIS A 75 6.80 -2.50 -17.46
#